data_AF-A0A937MUN5-F1
#
_entry.id   AF-A0A937MUN5-F1
#
_cell.length_a   1.000
_cell.length_b   1.000
_cell.length_c   1.000
_cell.angle_alpha   90.00
_cell.angle_beta   90.00
_cell.angle_gamma   90.00
#
_symmetry.space_group_name_H-M   'P 1'
#
loop_
_entity.id
_entity.type
_entity.pdbx_description
1 polymer ?
#
loop_
_entity_poly.entity_id
_entity_poly.type
_entity_poly.pdbx_seq_one_letter_code
_entity_poly.pdbx_strand_id
1 'polypeptide(L)'
;METSFLAAVNVSILAMAVIFTVLTVLIFTIQGLVKLIPYQAPPPAPSRRQTASSAGDDQDNHAAVITAVLAMHMGKSPNEFRIVNISQR
;
A
#
# COMPACT_ATOMS: atom_id res chain seq x y z
N MET A 1 26.46 -8.03 -47.67
CA MET A 1 26.29 -8.73 -46.38
C MET A 1 26.83 -7.89 -45.22
N GLU A 2 27.96 -7.20 -45.39
CA GLU A 2 28.59 -6.31 -44.37
C GLU A 2 27.71 -5.13 -43.94
N THR A 3 26.93 -4.58 -44.88
CA THR A 3 25.99 -3.46 -44.61
C THR A 3 24.84 -3.86 -43.67
N SER A 4 24.34 -5.09 -43.80
CA SER A 4 23.30 -5.64 -42.91
C SER A 4 23.83 -5.88 -41.49
N PHE A 5 25.10 -6.27 -41.37
CA PHE A 5 25.76 -6.45 -40.07
C PHE A 5 25.93 -5.10 -39.35
N LEU A 6 26.44 -4.07 -40.04
CA LEU A 6 26.56 -2.73 -39.46
C LEU A 6 25.20 -2.15 -39.04
N ALA A 7 24.15 -2.38 -39.84
CA ALA A 7 22.80 -1.98 -39.48
C ALA A 7 22.30 -2.70 -38.21
N ALA A 8 22.53 -4.02 -38.10
CA ALA A 8 22.16 -4.78 -36.92
C ALA A 8 22.90 -4.31 -35.65
N VAL A 9 24.19 -3.99 -35.77
CA VAL A 9 24.97 -3.43 -34.65
C VAL A 9 24.43 -2.07 -34.21
N ASN A 10 24.12 -1.18 -35.14
CA ASN A 10 23.53 0.13 -34.82
C ASN A 10 22.18 -0.01 -34.11
N VAL A 11 21.31 -0.92 -34.57
CA VAL A 11 20.01 -1.18 -33.92
C VAL A 11 20.21 -1.76 -32.51
N SER A 12 21.18 -2.65 -32.32
CA SER A 12 21.52 -3.21 -31.00
C SER A 12 22.00 -2.12 -30.02
N ILE A 13 22.91 -1.25 -30.46
CA ILE A 13 23.41 -0.14 -29.64
C ILE A 13 22.27 0.82 -29.29
N LEU A 14 21.42 1.15 -30.26
CA LEU A 14 20.26 2.01 -30.04
C LEU A 14 19.29 1.39 -29.02
N ALA A 15 19.02 0.09 -29.12
CA ALA A 15 18.16 -0.62 -28.17
C ALA A 15 18.73 -0.58 -26.75
N MET A 16 20.03 -0.88 -26.59
CA MET A 16 20.69 -0.80 -25.28
C MET A 16 20.65 0.61 -24.70
N ALA A 17 20.91 1.64 -25.52
CA ALA A 17 20.83 3.04 -25.09
C ALA A 17 19.42 3.44 -24.66
N VAL A 18 18.39 3.02 -25.40
CA VAL A 18 16.98 3.30 -25.07
C VAL A 18 16.59 2.60 -23.77
N ILE A 19 16.94 1.32 -23.59
CA ILE A 19 16.66 0.59 -22.34
C ILE A 19 17.24 1.32 -21.14
N PHE A 20 18.54 1.66 -21.20
CA PHE A 20 19.19 2.39 -20.11
C PHE A 20 18.52 3.74 -19.85
N THR A 21 18.24 4.50 -20.91
CA THR A 21 17.62 5.82 -20.80
C THR A 21 16.24 5.73 -20.14
N VAL A 22 15.40 4.78 -20.58
CA VAL A 22 14.07 4.57 -20.00
C VAL A 22 14.18 4.20 -18.52
N LEU A 23 15.07 3.27 -18.14
CA LEU A 23 15.28 2.89 -16.75
C LEU A 23 15.76 4.09 -15.91
N THR A 24 16.71 4.88 -16.41
CA THR A 24 17.20 6.07 -15.73
C THR A 24 16.09 7.10 -15.52
N VAL A 25 15.30 7.41 -16.55
CA VAL A 25 14.18 8.36 -16.45
C VAL A 25 13.15 7.86 -15.45
N LEU A 26 12.82 6.57 -15.47
CA LEU A 26 11.83 6.00 -14.56
C LEU A 26 12.28 6.10 -13.10
N ILE A 27 13.52 5.70 -12.81
CA ILE A 27 14.11 5.80 -11.47
C ILE A 27 14.18 7.26 -11.03
N PHE A 28 14.64 8.15 -11.91
CA PHE A 28 14.73 9.58 -11.63
C PHE A 28 13.34 10.16 -11.30
N THR A 29 12.32 9.77 -12.06
CA THR A 29 10.94 10.20 -11.82
C THR A 29 10.43 9.73 -10.46
N ILE A 30 10.68 8.47 -10.09
CA ILE A 30 10.32 7.95 -8.76
C ILE A 30 11.07 8.70 -7.66
N GLN A 31 12.37 8.95 -7.81
CA GLN A 31 13.13 9.75 -6.84
C GLN A 31 12.61 11.18 -6.71
N GLY A 32 12.25 11.80 -7.84
CA GLY A 32 11.61 13.12 -7.86
C GLY A 32 10.28 13.13 -7.12
N LEU A 33 9.42 12.13 -7.38
CA LEU A 33 8.13 11.96 -6.72
C LEU A 33 8.29 11.77 -5.21
N VAL A 34 9.25 10.96 -4.76
CA VAL A 34 9.52 10.74 -3.33
C VAL A 34 10.01 12.02 -2.64
N LYS A 35 10.78 12.87 -3.33
CA LYS A 35 11.22 14.16 -2.80
C LYS A 35 10.14 15.23 -2.81
N LEU A 36 9.27 15.23 -3.82
CA LEU A 36 8.22 16.24 -3.95
C LEU A 36 7.01 15.95 -3.05
N ILE A 37 6.67 14.66 -2.89
CA ILE A 37 5.58 14.20 -2.03
C ILE A 37 6.17 13.19 -1.05
N PRO A 38 6.90 13.65 -0.02
CA PRO A 38 7.44 12.75 0.99
C PRO A 38 6.28 12.04 1.68
N TYR A 39 6.35 10.71 1.71
CA TYR A 39 5.38 9.90 2.40
C TYR A 39 5.42 10.23 3.89
N GLN A 40 4.41 10.95 4.37
CA GLN A 40 4.19 11.16 5.78
C GLN A 40 3.48 9.92 6.30
N ALA A 41 4.25 9.03 6.94
CA ALA A 41 3.65 7.92 7.68
C ALA A 41 2.67 8.51 8.70
N PRO A 42 1.40 8.07 8.73
CA PRO A 42 0.48 8.46 9.77
C PRO A 42 1.14 8.19 11.14
N PRO A 43 1.04 9.13 12.10
CA PRO A 43 1.68 8.97 13.40
C PRO A 43 1.31 7.60 13.96
N PRO A 44 2.30 6.84 14.50
CA PRO A 44 2.04 5.53 15.04
C PRO A 44 0.91 5.66 16.06
N ALA A 45 -0.19 4.93 15.82
CA ALA A 45 -1.31 4.90 16.73
C ALA A 45 -0.75 4.61 18.13
N PRO A 46 -1.18 5.35 19.17
CA PRO A 46 -0.63 5.20 20.50
C PRO A 46 -0.71 3.72 20.88
N SER A 47 0.44 3.15 21.24
CA SER A 47 0.56 1.78 21.73
C SER A 47 -0.51 1.59 22.80
N ARG A 48 -1.61 0.92 22.43
CA ARG A 48 -2.63 0.50 23.37
C ARG A 48 -1.92 -0.49 24.24
N ARG A 49 -1.48 0.00 25.41
CA ARG A 49 -1.00 -0.80 26.52
C ARG A 49 -1.98 -1.98 26.62
N GLN A 50 -1.55 -3.15 26.15
CA GLN A 50 -2.27 -4.38 26.33
C GLN A 50 -2.22 -4.65 27.83
N THR A 51 -3.18 -4.09 28.55
CA THR A 51 -3.59 -4.64 29.83
C THR A 51 -4.08 -6.04 29.48
N ALA A 52 -3.31 -7.02 29.93
CA ALA A 52 -3.66 -8.42 29.88
C ALA A 52 -5.14 -8.59 30.29
N SER A 53 -5.94 -9.13 29.38
CA SER A 53 -7.27 -9.64 29.69
C SER A 53 -7.46 -10.86 28.80
N SER A 54 -7.15 -11.98 29.43
CA SER A 54 -7.36 -13.35 29.01
C SER A 54 -8.77 -13.56 28.43
N ALA A 55 -8.85 -14.41 27.40
CA ALA A 55 -10.04 -15.09 26.89
C ALA A 55 -11.14 -14.23 26.23
N GLY A 56 -11.12 -14.14 24.90
CA GLY A 56 -12.23 -13.54 24.13
C GLY A 56 -12.02 -13.42 22.62
N ASP A 57 -11.24 -14.31 21.98
CA ASP A 57 -10.77 -14.13 20.59
C ASP A 57 -11.90 -14.14 19.54
N ASP A 58 -12.97 -14.92 19.75
CA ASP A 58 -14.08 -15.01 18.79
C ASP A 58 -15.05 -13.81 18.86
N GLN A 59 -15.37 -13.34 20.06
CA GLN A 59 -16.42 -12.33 20.25
C GLN A 59 -15.97 -10.93 19.80
N ASP A 60 -14.69 -10.60 20.03
CA ASP A 60 -14.07 -9.35 19.57
C ASP A 60 -13.90 -9.34 18.05
N ASN A 61 -13.63 -10.50 17.44
CA ASN A 61 -13.54 -10.63 15.99
C ASN A 61 -14.91 -10.39 15.32
N HIS A 62 -15.99 -10.94 15.88
CA HIS A 62 -17.35 -10.66 15.41
C HIS A 62 -17.71 -9.18 15.56
N ALA A 63 -17.38 -8.57 16.70
CA ALA A 63 -17.61 -7.14 16.92
C ALA A 63 -16.85 -6.27 15.89
N ALA A 64 -15.60 -6.61 15.58
CA ALA A 64 -14.78 -5.88 14.61
C ALA A 64 -15.35 -5.97 13.18
N VAL A 65 -15.80 -7.16 12.76
CA VAL A 65 -16.42 -7.36 11.44
C VAL A 65 -17.74 -6.58 11.33
N ILE A 66 -18.59 -6.66 12.35
CA ILE A 66 -19.87 -5.92 12.39
C ILE A 66 -19.61 -4.41 12.32
N THR A 67 -18.64 -3.93 13.09
CA THR A 67 -18.26 -2.51 13.12
C THR A 67 -17.74 -2.06 11.76
N ALA A 68 -16.90 -2.87 11.09
CA ALA A 68 -16.36 -2.55 9.77
C ALA A 68 -17.46 -2.47 8.70
N VAL A 69 -18.39 -3.43 8.68
CA VAL A 69 -19.52 -3.44 7.74
C VAL A 69 -20.45 -2.26 7.99
N LEU A 70 -20.75 -1.95 9.26
CA LEU A 70 -21.61 -0.82 9.61
C LEU A 70 -20.97 0.53 9.27
N ALA A 71 -19.67 0.66 9.50
CA ALA A 71 -18.89 1.84 9.13
C ALA A 71 -18.89 2.07 7.61
N MET A 72 -18.71 1.01 6.82
CA MET A 72 -18.78 1.08 5.36
C MET A 72 -20.18 1.43 4.86
N HIS A 73 -21.23 0.82 5.44
CA HIS A 73 -22.62 1.08 5.03
C HIS A 73 -23.09 2.50 5.39
N MET A 74 -22.68 3.02 6.54
CA MET A 74 -23.10 4.34 7.05
C MET A 74 -22.17 5.49 6.64
N GLY A 75 -21.05 5.20 5.96
CA GLY A 75 -20.02 6.19 5.63
C GLY A 75 -19.39 6.87 6.85
N LYS A 76 -19.50 6.25 8.03
CA LYS A 76 -19.05 6.78 9.32
C LYS A 76 -17.84 6.02 9.83
N SER A 77 -17.00 6.68 10.63
CA SER A 77 -15.79 6.05 11.15
C SER A 77 -16.13 4.93 12.15
N PRO A 78 -15.42 3.78 12.13
CA PRO A 78 -15.59 2.69 13.09
C PRO A 78 -15.52 3.12 14.57
N ASN A 79 -14.79 4.21 14.85
CA ASN A 79 -14.62 4.76 16.21
C ASN A 79 -15.89 5.41 16.77
N GLU A 80 -16.88 5.69 15.94
CA GLU A 80 -18.17 6.23 16.39
C GLU A 80 -19.13 5.11 16.86
N PHE A 81 -18.79 3.85 16.58
CA PHE A 81 -19.60 2.69 16.93
C PHE A 81 -18.92 1.90 18.04
N ARG A 82 -19.63 1.71 19.16
CA ARG A 82 -19.18 0.87 20.27
C ARG A 82 -20.20 -0.23 20.51
N ILE A 83 -19.85 -1.45 20.14
CA ILE A 83 -20.65 -2.63 20.44
C ILE A 83 -20.47 -2.96 21.93
N VAL A 84 -21.55 -2.85 22.71
CA VAL A 84 -21.53 -3.02 24.17
C VAL A 84 -22.00 -4.40 24.63
N ASN A 85 -22.74 -5.13 23.79
CA ASN A 85 -23.19 -6.50 24.06
C ASN A 85 -23.56 -7.18 22.74
N ILE A 86 -23.21 -8.46 22.59
CA ILE A 86 -23.66 -9.33 21.49
C ILE A 86 -24.52 -10.41 22.13
N SER A 87 -25.84 -10.26 22.06
CA SER A 87 -26.79 -11.27 22.54
C SER A 87 -26.97 -12.34 21.48
N GLN A 88 -26.37 -13.51 21.70
CA GLN A 88 -26.64 -14.71 20.92
C GLN A 88 -27.96 -15.31 21.38
N ARG A 89 -28.92 -15.47 20.47
CA ARG A 89 -30.24 -16.03 20.75
C ARG A 89 -30.23 -17.55 20.72
#